data_AF-A0A0D6PH76-F1
#
_entry.id   AF-A0A0D6PH76-F1
#
_cell.length_a   1.000
_cell.length_b   1.000
_cell.length_c   1.000
_cell.angle_alpha   90.00
_cell.angle_beta   90.00
_cell.angle_gamma   90.00
#
_symmetry.space_group_name_H-M   'P 1'
#
loop_
_entity.id
_entity.type
_entity.pdbx_description
1 polymer ?
#
loop_
_entity_poly.entity_id
_entity_poly.type
_entity_poly.pdbx_seq_one_letter_code
_entity_poly.pdbx_strand_id
1 'polypeptide(L)'
;MKALPWRQSALFLSLAFNLFLLALISAHVLRNWQFDTVLSRQTPLQRVLIQAESALSPADRKAFDKALLAGEAQFGPAADKVAIARHHLAQTLLAQPYNPTATEAALAGWQTSWVQFQTAFTPPLLNAFQALSPQGRQALVHERRTRLHTSP
;
A
#
# COMPACT_ATOMS: atom_id res chain seq x y z
N MET A 1 -36.77 32.51 5.45
CA MET A 1 -35.58 31.80 4.93
C MET A 1 -35.13 30.83 6.02
N LYS A 2 -35.37 29.51 5.86
CA LYS A 2 -35.04 28.51 6.89
C LYS A 2 -33.52 28.30 6.90
N ALA A 3 -32.86 28.66 8.00
CA ALA A 3 -31.44 28.40 8.18
C ALA A 3 -31.20 26.88 8.12
N LEU A 4 -30.36 26.43 7.17
CA LEU A 4 -29.91 25.04 7.16
C LEU A 4 -29.19 24.75 8.47
N PRO A 5 -29.47 23.61 9.13
CA PRO A 5 -28.85 23.27 10.41
C PRO A 5 -27.34 23.14 10.20
N TRP A 6 -26.56 23.96 10.91
CA TRP A 6 -25.09 24.05 10.88
C TRP A 6 -24.36 22.69 10.76
N ARG A 7 -24.95 21.64 11.36
CA ARG A 7 -24.49 20.25 11.27
C ARG A 7 -24.47 19.68 9.84
N GLN A 8 -25.47 19.99 9.01
CA GLN A 8 -25.51 19.54 7.61
C GLN A 8 -24.44 20.26 6.79
N SER A 9 -24.26 21.57 6.97
CA SER A 9 -23.19 22.32 6.31
C SER A 9 -21.80 21.80 6.68
N ALA A 10 -21.57 21.46 7.96
CA ALA A 10 -20.32 20.87 8.42
C ALA A 10 -20.07 19.46 7.85
N LEU A 11 -21.13 18.65 7.69
CA LEU A 11 -21.03 17.33 7.06
C LEU A 11 -20.70 17.44 5.56
N PHE A 12 -21.36 18.32 4.82
CA PHE A 12 -21.05 18.57 3.41
C PHE A 12 -19.64 19.12 3.23
N LEU A 13 -19.19 20.00 4.12
CA LEU A 13 -17.84 20.58 4.06
C LEU A 13 -16.77 19.53 4.38
N SER A 14 -16.99 18.69 5.39
CA SER A 14 -16.11 17.56 5.69
C SER A 14 -16.06 16.54 4.55
N LEU A 15 -17.20 16.23 3.94
CA LEU A 15 -17.28 15.31 2.82
C LEU A 15 -16.56 15.88 1.58
N ALA A 16 -16.80 17.15 1.26
CA ALA A 16 -16.13 17.84 0.16
C ALA A 16 -14.61 17.92 0.38
N PHE A 17 -14.17 18.14 1.63
CA PHE A 17 -12.75 18.18 1.95
C PHE A 17 -12.09 16.81 1.87
N ASN A 18 -12.75 15.76 2.35
CA ASN A 18 -12.26 14.39 2.21
C ASN A 18 -12.19 13.96 0.73
N LEU A 19 -13.19 14.32 -0.07
CA LEU A 19 -13.20 14.08 -1.52
C LEU A 19 -12.11 14.89 -2.24
N PHE A 20 -11.87 16.13 -1.81
CA PHE A 20 -10.79 16.97 -2.32
C PHE A 20 -9.41 16.37 -2.01
N LEU A 21 -9.19 15.86 -0.79
CA LEU A 21 -7.97 15.15 -0.43
C LEU A 21 -7.82 13.84 -1.23
N LEU A 22 -8.91 13.09 -1.41
CA LEU A 22 -8.93 11.87 -2.21
C LEU A 22 -8.61 12.15 -3.69
N ALA A 23 -9.11 13.25 -4.23
CA ALA A 23 -8.83 13.71 -5.59
C ALA A 23 -7.38 14.18 -5.74
N LEU A 24 -6.82 14.90 -4.76
CA LEU A 24 -5.41 15.30 -4.73
C LEU A 24 -4.47 14.10 -4.64
N ILE A 25 -4.79 13.13 -3.78
CA ILE A 25 -4.05 11.86 -3.67
C ILE A 25 -4.17 11.09 -5.00
N SER A 26 -5.36 11.02 -5.59
CA SER A 26 -5.59 10.34 -6.86
C SER A 26 -4.88 11.01 -8.04
N ALA A 27 -4.82 12.34 -8.08
CA ALA A 27 -4.14 13.12 -9.12
C ALA A 27 -2.61 13.03 -8.99
N HIS A 28 -2.08 13.04 -7.76
CA HIS A 28 -0.65 12.79 -7.53
C HIS A 28 -0.29 11.34 -7.88
N VAL A 29 -1.19 10.41 -7.56
CA VAL A 29 -1.09 9.02 -8.00
C VAL A 29 -1.11 8.96 -9.51
N LEU A 30 -2.04 9.60 -10.24
CA LEU A 30 -2.20 9.50 -11.70
C LEU A 30 -1.03 10.14 -12.48
N ARG A 31 -0.49 11.27 -12.01
CA ARG A 31 0.61 12.00 -12.67
C ARG A 31 1.93 11.21 -12.71
N ASN A 32 2.16 10.30 -11.79
CA ASN A 32 3.35 9.44 -11.82
C ASN A 32 3.19 8.21 -12.78
N TRP A 33 2.04 7.98 -13.46
CA TRP A 33 1.76 6.67 -14.15
C TRP A 33 2.46 6.57 -15.51
N GLN A 34 3.09 7.65 -15.98
CA GLN A 34 3.56 7.74 -17.35
C GLN A 34 5.00 7.26 -17.59
N PHE A 35 5.74 6.80 -16.58
CA PHE A 35 7.09 6.26 -16.79
C PHE A 35 7.39 5.05 -15.89
N ASP A 36 7.48 3.89 -16.55
CA ASP A 36 8.41 2.78 -16.31
C ASP A 36 8.30 1.85 -15.09
N THR A 37 8.15 0.56 -15.46
CA THR A 37 8.68 -0.66 -14.83
C THR A 37 8.15 -1.05 -13.43
N VAL A 38 7.33 -2.10 -13.43
CA VAL A 38 7.11 -3.27 -12.52
C VAL A 38 7.56 -3.22 -11.03
N LEU A 39 8.42 -2.32 -10.57
CA LEU A 39 8.88 -2.23 -9.18
C LEU A 39 8.76 -0.84 -8.53
N SER A 40 8.27 0.20 -9.20
CA SER A 40 8.49 1.60 -8.75
C SER A 40 7.29 2.38 -8.17
N ARG A 41 6.37 1.80 -7.38
CA ARG A 41 5.28 2.59 -6.73
C ARG A 41 4.92 2.21 -5.30
N GLN A 42 5.64 2.88 -4.40
CA GLN A 42 5.64 2.83 -2.95
C GLN A 42 4.28 2.62 -2.26
N THR A 43 3.87 1.37 -2.14
CA THR A 43 2.94 0.93 -1.08
C THR A 43 3.59 1.19 0.30
N PRO A 44 2.83 1.31 1.40
CA PRO A 44 3.42 1.39 2.74
C PRO A 44 4.40 0.23 3.01
N LEU A 45 4.11 -0.96 2.48
CA LEU A 45 5.02 -2.10 2.48
C LEU A 45 6.29 -1.84 1.67
N GLN A 46 6.20 -1.28 0.46
CA GLN A 46 7.39 -0.91 -0.31
C GLN A 46 8.22 0.18 0.36
N ARG A 47 7.62 1.15 1.05
CA ARG A 47 8.38 2.12 1.87
C ARG A 47 9.13 1.42 2.99
N VAL A 48 8.50 0.46 3.66
CA VAL A 48 9.15 -0.35 4.69
C VAL A 48 10.26 -1.23 4.08
N LEU A 49 10.07 -1.79 2.89
CA LEU A 49 11.07 -2.60 2.18
C LEU A 49 12.26 -1.78 1.69
N ILE A 50 12.03 -0.67 1.00
CA ILE A 50 13.07 0.27 0.57
C ILE A 50 13.85 0.79 1.79
N GLN A 51 13.16 1.06 2.89
CA GLN A 51 13.81 1.46 4.13
C GLN A 51 14.62 0.32 4.75
N ALA A 52 14.09 -0.90 4.77
CA ALA A 52 14.81 -2.08 5.22
C ALA A 52 16.08 -2.29 4.38
N GLU A 53 15.98 -2.24 3.06
CA GLU A 53 17.10 -2.35 2.12
C GLU A 53 18.16 -1.26 2.31
N SER A 54 17.76 -0.05 2.72
CA SER A 54 18.69 1.05 2.98
C SER A 54 19.60 0.79 4.19
N ALA A 55 19.15 -0.02 5.16
CA ALA A 55 19.94 -0.43 6.32
C ALA A 55 20.85 -1.64 6.04
N LEU A 56 20.69 -2.28 4.88
CA LEU A 56 21.47 -3.46 4.50
C LEU A 56 22.77 -3.08 3.79
N SER A 57 23.79 -3.93 3.97
CA SER A 57 24.99 -3.91 3.15
C SER A 57 24.63 -4.19 1.67
N PRO A 58 25.45 -3.77 0.69
CA PRO A 58 25.19 -4.06 -0.72
C PRO A 58 25.06 -5.56 -1.04
N ALA A 59 25.81 -6.41 -0.33
CA ALA A 59 25.75 -7.86 -0.49
C ALA A 59 24.43 -8.44 0.05
N ASP A 60 24.02 -8.00 1.23
CA ASP A 60 22.75 -8.39 1.86
C ASP A 60 21.54 -7.90 1.05
N ARG A 61 21.59 -6.68 0.53
CA ARG A 61 20.55 -6.15 -0.37
C ARG A 61 20.38 -7.02 -1.61
N LYS A 62 21.49 -7.36 -2.28
CA LYS A 62 21.45 -8.24 -3.45
C LYS A 62 20.90 -9.64 -3.12
N ALA A 63 21.24 -10.18 -1.95
CA ALA A 63 20.72 -11.47 -1.49
C ALA A 63 19.21 -11.40 -1.20
N PHE A 64 18.77 -10.32 -0.55
CA PHE A 64 17.37 -10.02 -0.26
C PHE A 64 16.54 -9.90 -1.55
N ASP A 65 16.99 -9.07 -2.49
CA ASP A 65 16.31 -8.83 -3.77
C ASP A 65 16.19 -10.13 -4.56
N LYS A 66 17.29 -10.91 -4.66
CA LYS A 66 17.29 -12.19 -5.35
C LYS A 66 16.29 -13.17 -4.74
N ALA A 67 16.23 -13.24 -3.41
CA ALA A 67 15.31 -14.13 -2.71
C ALA A 67 13.84 -13.68 -2.87
N LEU A 68 13.58 -12.37 -2.90
CA LEU A 68 12.24 -11.83 -3.11
C LEU A 68 11.76 -12.07 -4.55
N LEU A 69 12.62 -11.82 -5.55
CA LEU A 69 12.36 -12.08 -6.96
C LEU A 69 12.08 -13.57 -7.21
N ALA A 70 12.79 -14.47 -6.55
CA ALA A 70 12.52 -15.90 -6.64
C ALA A 70 11.11 -16.30 -6.15
N GLY A 71 10.51 -15.50 -5.26
CA GLY A 71 9.15 -15.68 -4.77
C GLY A 71 8.08 -14.96 -5.60
N GLU A 72 8.43 -14.20 -6.62
CA GLU A 72 7.49 -13.38 -7.41
C GLU A 72 6.35 -14.22 -8.00
N ALA A 73 6.66 -15.41 -8.53
CA ALA A 73 5.64 -16.31 -9.07
C ALA A 73 4.58 -16.72 -8.02
N GLN A 74 4.92 -16.67 -6.72
CA GLN A 74 4.01 -17.03 -5.63
C GLN A 74 3.08 -15.87 -5.25
N PHE A 75 3.59 -14.64 -5.17
CA PHE A 75 2.81 -13.48 -4.69
C PHE A 75 2.31 -12.56 -5.80
N GLY A 76 2.93 -12.55 -6.98
CA GLY A 76 2.62 -11.65 -8.10
C GLY A 76 1.14 -11.68 -8.50
N PRO A 77 0.54 -12.86 -8.76
CA PRO A 77 -0.88 -12.95 -9.08
C PRO A 77 -1.80 -12.42 -7.97
N ALA A 78 -1.39 -12.53 -6.70
CA ALA A 78 -2.15 -11.98 -5.58
C ALA A 78 -2.01 -10.45 -5.49
N ALA A 79 -0.84 -9.90 -5.82
CA ALA A 79 -0.61 -8.46 -5.93
C ALA A 79 -1.46 -7.83 -7.05
N ASP A 80 -1.57 -8.50 -8.20
CA ASP A 80 -2.44 -8.06 -9.30
C ASP A 80 -3.91 -8.01 -8.89
N LYS A 81 -4.39 -9.02 -8.16
CA LYS A 81 -5.76 -9.04 -7.62
C LYS A 81 -6.03 -7.86 -6.69
N VAL A 82 -5.06 -7.47 -5.85
CA VAL A 82 -5.17 -6.28 -4.99
C VAL A 82 -5.27 -5.01 -5.84
N ALA A 83 -4.46 -4.88 -6.88
CA ALA A 83 -4.49 -3.72 -7.78
C ALA A 83 -5.83 -3.60 -8.50
N ILE A 84 -6.34 -4.71 -9.05
CA ILE A 84 -7.64 -4.78 -9.72
C ILE A 84 -8.77 -4.45 -8.76
N ALA A 85 -8.80 -5.07 -7.57
CA ALA A 85 -9.86 -4.84 -6.58
C ALA A 85 -9.85 -3.39 -6.06
N ARG A 86 -8.67 -2.79 -5.90
CA ARG A 86 -8.53 -1.37 -5.56
C ARG A 86 -9.08 -0.47 -6.65
N HIS A 87 -8.79 -0.77 -7.92
CA HIS A 87 -9.33 0.01 -9.04
C HIS A 87 -10.85 -0.09 -9.08
N HIS A 88 -11.40 -1.30 -8.92
CA HIS A 88 -12.84 -1.53 -8.85
C HIS A 88 -13.52 -0.75 -7.71
N LEU A 89 -12.92 -0.75 -6.52
CA LEU A 89 -13.41 0.07 -5.39
C LEU A 89 -13.40 1.58 -5.71
N ALA A 90 -12.36 2.08 -6.39
CA ALA A 90 -12.32 3.49 -6.79
C ALA A 90 -13.44 3.82 -7.80
N GLN A 91 -13.73 2.91 -8.73
CA GLN A 91 -14.81 3.07 -9.70
C GLN A 91 -16.19 3.11 -9.01
N THR A 92 -16.45 2.22 -8.05
CA THR A 92 -17.74 2.19 -7.34
C THR A 92 -17.95 3.42 -6.45
N LEU A 93 -16.88 3.95 -5.85
CA LEU A 93 -16.91 5.21 -5.09
C LEU A 93 -17.22 6.44 -5.95
N LEU A 94 -16.77 6.45 -7.20
CA LEU A 94 -16.95 7.57 -8.13
C LEU A 94 -18.20 7.43 -9.01
N ALA A 95 -18.92 6.31 -8.91
CA ALA A 95 -20.12 6.05 -9.70
C ALA A 95 -21.22 7.09 -9.43
N GLN A 96 -21.92 7.48 -10.48
CA GLN A 96 -23.10 8.34 -10.40
C GLN A 96 -24.31 7.66 -11.06
N PRO A 97 -25.43 7.46 -10.32
CA PRO A 97 -25.60 7.77 -8.89
C PRO A 97 -24.73 6.90 -7.99
N TYR A 98 -24.38 7.42 -6.80
CA TYR A 98 -23.61 6.66 -5.81
C TYR A 98 -24.39 5.42 -5.37
N ASN A 99 -23.73 4.26 -5.39
CA ASN A 99 -24.30 2.99 -4.97
C ASN A 99 -23.56 2.45 -3.72
N PRO A 100 -24.17 2.59 -2.52
CA PRO A 100 -23.53 2.15 -1.28
C PRO A 100 -23.32 0.63 -1.25
N THR A 101 -24.29 -0.16 -1.71
CA THR A 101 -24.19 -1.63 -1.72
C THR A 101 -23.07 -2.13 -2.64
N ALA A 102 -22.91 -1.52 -3.82
CA ALA A 102 -21.80 -1.85 -4.72
C ALA A 102 -20.44 -1.45 -4.15
N THR A 103 -20.39 -0.33 -3.42
CA THR A 103 -19.17 0.14 -2.75
C THR A 103 -18.78 -0.80 -1.61
N GLU A 104 -19.73 -1.24 -0.79
CA GLU A 104 -19.51 -2.23 0.28
C GLU A 104 -18.98 -3.56 -0.28
N ALA A 105 -19.59 -4.06 -1.36
CA ALA A 105 -19.13 -5.28 -2.03
C ALA A 105 -17.70 -5.13 -2.59
N ALA A 106 -17.40 -3.99 -3.22
CA ALA A 106 -16.06 -3.71 -3.74
C ALA A 106 -15.02 -3.59 -2.61
N LEU A 107 -15.39 -3.00 -1.47
CA LEU A 107 -14.53 -2.90 -0.30
C LEU A 107 -14.22 -4.28 0.27
N ALA A 108 -15.24 -5.14 0.41
CA ALA A 108 -15.06 -6.51 0.86
C ALA A 108 -14.14 -7.30 -0.09
N GLY A 109 -14.34 -7.18 -1.41
CA GLY A 109 -13.48 -7.81 -2.41
C GLY A 109 -12.02 -7.34 -2.33
N TRP A 110 -11.79 -6.05 -2.11
CA TRP A 110 -10.45 -5.52 -1.87
C TRP A 110 -9.83 -6.08 -0.59
N GLN A 111 -10.56 -6.13 0.52
CA GLN A 111 -10.08 -6.73 1.76
C GLN A 111 -9.69 -8.21 1.58
N THR A 112 -10.52 -8.99 0.89
CA THR A 112 -10.22 -10.40 0.58
C THR A 112 -8.95 -10.53 -0.26
N SER A 113 -8.79 -9.71 -1.30
CA SER A 113 -7.58 -9.73 -2.13
C SER A 113 -6.32 -9.39 -1.32
N TRP A 114 -6.44 -8.49 -0.36
CA TRP A 114 -5.35 -8.09 0.52
C TRP A 114 -4.90 -9.22 1.45
N VAL A 115 -5.85 -9.95 2.04
CA VAL A 115 -5.55 -11.13 2.85
C VAL A 115 -4.83 -12.19 2.02
N GLN A 116 -5.33 -12.46 0.80
CA GLN A 116 -4.69 -13.42 -0.12
C GLN A 116 -3.25 -13.02 -0.46
N PHE A 117 -3.02 -11.73 -0.72
CA PHE A 117 -1.68 -11.21 -0.94
C PHE A 117 -0.78 -11.41 0.28
N GLN A 118 -1.25 -11.07 1.49
CA GLN A 118 -0.45 -11.28 2.71
C GLN A 118 -0.07 -12.75 2.90
N THR A 119 -1.01 -13.67 2.69
CA THR A 119 -0.75 -15.10 2.78
C THR A 119 0.30 -15.56 1.77
N ALA A 120 0.23 -15.07 0.53
CA ALA A 120 1.17 -15.44 -0.53
C ALA A 120 2.54 -14.76 -0.41
N PHE A 121 2.60 -13.53 0.11
CA PHE A 121 3.82 -12.72 0.22
C PHE A 121 4.67 -13.05 1.45
N THR A 122 4.04 -13.52 2.54
CA THR A 122 4.76 -13.79 3.80
C THR A 122 5.87 -14.83 3.65
N PRO A 123 5.67 -15.99 3.02
CA PRO A 123 6.74 -16.98 2.89
C PRO A 123 7.95 -16.48 2.07
N PRO A 124 7.79 -15.86 0.88
CA PRO A 124 8.88 -15.20 0.16
C PRO A 124 9.64 -14.16 0.99
N LEU A 125 8.92 -13.34 1.76
CA LEU A 125 9.54 -12.35 2.63
C LEU A 125 10.40 -13.00 3.73
N LEU A 126 9.91 -14.07 4.35
CA LEU A 126 10.68 -14.83 5.35
C LEU A 126 11.93 -15.47 4.73
N ASN A 127 11.81 -16.02 3.52
CA ASN A 127 12.96 -16.54 2.78
C ASN A 127 14.00 -15.45 2.49
N ALA A 128 13.54 -14.24 2.14
CA ALA A 128 14.41 -13.09 1.94
C ALA A 128 15.16 -12.71 3.23
N PHE A 129 14.51 -12.76 4.39
CA PHE A 129 15.19 -12.54 5.68
C PHE A 129 16.16 -13.67 6.07
N GLN A 130 15.89 -14.91 5.66
CA GLN A 130 16.81 -16.03 5.87
C GLN A 130 18.08 -15.87 5.03
N ALA A 131 17.98 -15.32 3.82
CA ALA A 131 19.10 -15.07 2.92
C ALA A 131 20.07 -13.97 3.42
N LEU A 132 19.63 -13.13 4.37
CA LEU A 132 20.47 -12.11 4.98
C LEU A 132 21.53 -12.70 5.93
N SER A 133 22.66 -12.03 6.02
CA SER A 133 23.64 -12.28 7.08
C SER A 133 23.06 -12.01 8.47
N PRO A 134 23.64 -12.60 9.55
CA PRO A 134 23.26 -12.25 10.93
C PRO A 134 23.36 -10.74 11.21
N GLN A 135 24.37 -10.08 10.66
CA GLN A 135 24.59 -8.64 10.78
C GLN A 135 23.51 -7.86 10.03
N GLY A 136 23.13 -8.29 8.81
CA GLY A 136 22.04 -7.69 8.04
C GLY A 136 20.69 -7.78 8.77
N ARG A 137 20.37 -8.93 9.39
CA ARG A 137 19.16 -9.07 10.22
C ARG A 137 19.18 -8.14 11.44
N GLN A 138 20.33 -7.99 12.09
CA GLN A 138 20.48 -7.07 13.23
C GLN A 138 20.31 -5.61 12.81
N ALA A 139 20.85 -5.20 11.67
CA ALA A 139 20.70 -3.86 11.13
C ALA A 139 19.23 -3.48 10.91
N LEU A 140 18.44 -4.40 10.36
CA LEU A 140 16.99 -4.21 10.17
C LEU A 140 16.23 -4.00 11.49
N VAL A 141 16.57 -4.75 12.53
CA VAL A 141 15.94 -4.61 13.85
C VAL A 141 16.37 -3.31 14.52
N HIS A 142 17.65 -2.93 14.38
CA HIS A 142 18.20 -1.72 14.98
C HIS A 142 17.58 -0.45 14.38
N GLU A 143 17.50 -0.37 13.05
CA GLU A 143 16.88 0.74 12.32
C GLU A 143 15.41 0.96 12.71
N ARG A 144 14.68 -0.13 12.99
CA ARG A 144 13.29 -0.03 13.43
C ARG A 144 13.17 0.55 14.85
N ARG A 145 14.12 0.22 15.74
CA ARG A 145 14.12 0.68 17.13
C ARG A 145 14.54 2.15 17.26
N THR A 146 15.56 2.59 16.51
CA THR A 146 16.02 3.99 16.52
C THR A 146 14.91 4.96 16.09
N ARG A 147 14.03 4.56 15.17
CA ARG A 147 12.89 5.38 14.73
C ARG A 147 11.77 5.53 15.76
N LEU A 148 11.51 4.50 16.55
CA LEU A 148 10.49 4.59 17.61
C LEU A 148 10.89 5.58 18.72
N HIS A 149 12.20 5.84 18.87
CA HIS A 149 12.73 6.79 19.85
C HIS A 149 12.96 8.20 19.30
N THR A 150 12.78 8.43 17.99
CA THR A 150 13.01 9.74 17.33
C THR A 150 11.71 10.39 16.82
N SER A 151 10.54 9.84 17.15
CA SER A 151 9.27 10.55 16.97
C SER A 151 9.07 11.57 18.11
N PRO A 152 9.07 12.89 17.84
CA PRO A 152 8.68 13.91 18.81
C PRO A 152 7.18 13.85 19.15
#